data_AF-A0A2V5THI1-F1
#
_entry.id   AF-A0A2V5THI1-F1
#
_cell.length_a   1.000
_cell.length_b   1.000
_cell.length_c   1.000
_cell.angle_alpha   90.00
_cell.angle_beta   90.00
_cell.angle_gamma   90.00
#
_symmetry.space_group_name_H-M   'P 1'
#
loop_
_entity.id
_entity.type
_entity.pdbx_description
1 polymer ?
#
loop_
_entity_poly.entity_id
_entity_poly.type
_entity_poly.pdbx_seq_one_letter_code
_entity_poly.pdbx_strand_id
1 'polypeptide(L)'
;MKLLKVKTARFSKVIETCGKPEVYTLWQKPGADRHFQSRIKNNRVMTVQKSESGTDFGIVGFNERKGATYLVFPKSLKRFADKRVVGVNWAHIGQ
;
A
#
# COMPACT_ATOMS: atom_id res chain seq x y z
N MET A 1 18.63 -21.70 7.24
CA MET A 1 17.37 -21.13 6.72
C MET A 1 17.63 -20.44 5.39
N LYS A 2 17.01 -20.88 4.29
CA LYS A 2 17.10 -20.19 2.99
C LYS A 2 16.19 -18.96 3.09
N LEU A 3 16.77 -17.75 3.17
CA LEU A 3 16.01 -16.51 3.05
C LEU A 3 15.35 -16.50 1.67
N LEU A 4 14.04 -16.76 1.62
CA LEU A 4 13.26 -16.64 0.40
C LEU A 4 13.46 -15.22 -0.14
N LYS A 5 14.03 -15.11 -1.34
CA LYS A 5 14.35 -13.84 -1.98
C LYS A 5 13.03 -13.10 -2.27
N VAL A 6 12.62 -12.24 -1.34
CA VAL A 6 11.37 -11.49 -1.46
C VAL A 6 11.49 -10.58 -2.69
N LYS A 7 10.59 -10.74 -3.67
CA LYS A 7 10.55 -9.88 -4.84
C LYS A 7 10.22 -8.46 -4.38
N THR A 8 11.00 -7.47 -4.78
CA THR A 8 10.80 -6.07 -4.40
C THR A 8 10.40 -5.22 -5.59
N ALA A 9 9.70 -4.11 -5.32
CA ALA A 9 9.40 -3.06 -6.29
C ALA A 9 9.69 -1.70 -5.66
N ARG A 10 10.22 -0.74 -6.43
CA ARG A 10 10.40 0.63 -5.96
C ARG A 10 9.06 1.38 -5.97
N PHE A 11 8.79 2.16 -4.93
CA PHE A 11 7.57 2.95 -4.84
C PHE A 11 7.39 3.93 -6.01
N SER A 12 8.47 4.56 -6.47
CA SER A 12 8.47 5.41 -7.67
C SER A 12 7.88 4.69 -8.88
N LYS A 13 8.25 3.42 -9.09
CA LYS A 13 7.73 2.61 -10.20
C LYS A 13 6.24 2.33 -10.07
N VAL A 14 5.76 2.17 -8.84
CA VAL A 14 4.33 2.00 -8.56
C VAL A 14 3.59 3.28 -8.92
N ILE A 15 4.09 4.46 -8.51
CA ILE A 15 3.49 5.76 -8.84
C ILE A 15 3.45 5.98 -10.34
N GLU A 16 4.56 5.77 -11.05
CA GLU A 16 4.62 5.92 -12.52
C GLU A 16 3.54 5.07 -13.21
N THR A 17 3.32 3.86 -12.72
CA THR A 17 2.43 2.89 -13.38
C THR A 17 0.98 3.07 -12.95
N CYS A 18 0.74 3.33 -11.67
CA CYS A 18 -0.58 3.27 -11.04
C CYS A 18 -1.15 4.65 -10.67
N GLY A 19 -0.36 5.72 -10.85
CA GLY A 19 -0.69 7.08 -10.46
C GLY A 19 -0.28 7.41 -9.01
N LYS A 20 -0.36 8.70 -8.67
CA LYS A 20 -0.12 9.18 -7.32
C LYS A 20 -1.22 8.67 -6.39
N PRO A 21 -0.88 8.06 -5.24
CA PRO A 21 -1.87 7.64 -4.28
C PRO A 21 -2.28 8.79 -3.35
N GLU A 22 -3.44 8.61 -2.73
CA GLU A 22 -3.96 9.45 -1.64
C GLU A 22 -3.94 8.67 -0.33
N VAL A 23 -3.73 9.36 0.78
CA VAL A 23 -3.87 8.76 2.11
C VAL A 23 -5.34 8.50 2.40
N TYR A 24 -5.67 7.28 2.81
CA TYR A 24 -7.03 6.93 3.21
C TYR A 24 -7.09 6.72 4.72
N THR A 25 -7.80 7.63 5.40
CA THR A 25 -8.07 7.53 6.83
C THR A 25 -9.32 6.67 7.07
N LEU A 26 -9.19 5.64 7.90
CA LEU A 26 -10.32 4.79 8.29
C LEU A 26 -11.16 5.50 9.36
N TRP A 27 -12.19 6.23 8.92
CA TRP A 27 -13.15 6.88 9.83
C TRP A 27 -14.18 5.92 10.44
N GLN A 28 -14.30 4.73 9.88
CA GLN A 28 -15.22 3.68 10.31
C GLN A 28 -14.55 2.32 10.16
N LYS A 29 -15.15 1.28 10.75
CA LYS A 29 -14.63 -0.08 10.61
C LYS A 29 -14.50 -0.45 9.12
N PRO A 30 -13.38 -1.04 8.67
CA PRO A 30 -13.15 -1.39 7.27
C PRO A 30 -14.28 -2.21 6.63
N GLY A 31 -14.93 -3.09 7.41
CA GLY A 31 -16.07 -3.89 6.95
C GLY A 31 -17.37 -3.11 6.75
N ALA A 32 -17.54 -1.98 7.45
CA ALA A 32 -18.69 -1.10 7.30
C ALA A 32 -18.50 -0.09 6.14
N ASP A 33 -17.26 0.18 5.74
CA ASP A 33 -16.93 1.10 4.65
C ASP A 33 -17.05 0.44 3.28
N ARG A 34 -18.23 0.54 2.65
CA ARG A 34 -18.45 0.00 1.29
C ARG A 34 -17.51 0.60 0.23
N HIS A 35 -17.14 1.87 0.37
CA HIS A 35 -16.27 2.55 -0.59
C HIS A 35 -14.84 2.02 -0.50
N PHE A 36 -14.33 1.87 0.72
CA PHE A 36 -13.03 1.27 0.95
C PHE A 36 -13.00 -0.20 0.54
N GLN A 37 -14.04 -0.97 0.84
CA GLN A 37 -14.16 -2.36 0.39
C GLN A 37 -14.12 -2.49 -1.15
N SER A 38 -14.76 -1.56 -1.88
CA SER A 38 -14.67 -1.51 -3.34
C SER A 38 -13.23 -1.27 -3.81
N ARG A 39 -12.50 -0.35 -3.17
CA ARG A 39 -11.08 -0.08 -3.47
C ARG A 39 -10.20 -1.30 -3.21
N ILE A 40 -10.45 -2.06 -2.14
CA ILE A 40 -9.76 -3.33 -1.83
C ILE A 40 -10.02 -4.35 -2.93
N LYS A 41 -11.29 -4.61 -3.27
CA LYS A 41 -11.69 -5.57 -4.31
C LYS A 41 -11.08 -5.25 -5.67
N ASN A 42 -10.93 -3.97 -5.98
CA ASN A 42 -10.31 -3.49 -7.21
C ASN A 42 -8.76 -3.51 -7.19
N ASN A 43 -8.15 -4.05 -6.12
CA ASN A 43 -6.71 -4.08 -5.89
C ASN A 43 -6.08 -2.68 -5.95
N ARG A 44 -6.75 -1.66 -5.40
CA ARG A 44 -6.28 -0.27 -5.42
C ARG A 44 -5.71 0.21 -4.08
N VAL A 45 -5.72 -0.64 -3.07
CA VAL A 45 -5.23 -0.32 -1.73
C VAL A 45 -3.82 -0.86 -1.55
N MET A 46 -2.94 -0.06 -0.96
CA MET A 46 -1.65 -0.47 -0.42
C MET A 46 -1.62 -0.17 1.08
N THR A 47 -1.16 -1.13 1.86
CA THR A 47 -0.87 -0.95 3.28
C THR A 47 0.61 -0.67 3.46
N VAL A 48 0.96 0.51 3.97
CA VAL A 48 2.32 0.86 4.36
C VAL A 48 2.50 0.52 5.82
N GLN A 49 3.46 -0.36 6.11
CA GLN A 49 3.87 -0.70 7.46
C GLN A 49 5.11 0.10 7.82
N LYS A 50 5.01 0.84 8.92
CA LYS A 50 6.16 1.46 9.56
C LYS A 50 6.97 0.39 10.27
N SER A 51 8.28 0.41 10.08
CA SER A 51 9.21 -0.46 10.79
C SER A 51 9.79 0.32 11.97
N GLU A 52 9.76 -0.24 13.17
CA GLU A 52 10.31 0.42 14.38
C GLU A 52 11.82 0.71 14.26
N SER A 53 12.55 -0.11 13.51
CA SER A 53 14.02 -0.04 13.36
C SER A 53 14.50 0.13 11.92
N GLY A 54 13.64 0.48 10.97
CA GLY A 54 13.99 0.38 9.54
C GLY A 54 13.11 1.19 8.58
N THR A 55 13.32 0.98 7.29
CA THR A 55 12.59 1.69 6.22
C THR A 55 11.15 1.19 6.09
N ASP A 56 10.23 2.13 5.93
CA ASP A 56 8.83 1.86 5.59
C ASP A 56 8.72 1.01 4.33
N PHE A 57 7.78 0.06 4.34
CA PHE A 57 7.48 -0.78 3.19
C PHE A 57 5.99 -0.92 2.96
N GLY A 58 5.61 -0.96 1.69
CA GLY A 58 4.26 -1.17 1.24
C GLY A 58 3.99 -2.64 0.88
N ILE A 59 2.79 -3.09 1.18
CA ILE A 59 2.21 -4.35 0.70
C ILE A 59 0.91 -4.00 -0.02
N VAL A 60 0.70 -4.59 -1.19
CA VAL A 60 -0.57 -4.44 -1.92
C VAL A 60 -1.68 -5.18 -1.19
N GLY A 61 -2.83 -4.54 -1.06
CA GLY A 61 -3.98 -5.03 -0.32
C GLY A 61 -4.14 -4.33 1.03
N PHE A 62 -5.23 -4.66 1.68
CA PHE A 62 -5.53 -4.19 3.04
C PHE A 62 -5.02 -5.20 4.06
N ASN A 63 -4.19 -4.73 4.99
CA ASN A 63 -3.74 -5.51 6.14
C ASN A 63 -3.87 -4.65 7.39
N GLU A 64 -4.83 -5.00 8.25
CA GLU A 64 -5.09 -4.24 9.46
C GLU A 64 -3.96 -4.47 10.46
N ARG A 65 -3.12 -3.44 10.62
CA ARG A 65 -1.96 -3.43 11.51
C ARG A 65 -1.95 -2.13 12.30
N LYS A 66 -1.56 -2.20 13.57
CA LYS A 66 -1.44 -1.01 14.42
C LYS A 66 -0.39 -0.06 13.81
N GLY A 67 -0.78 1.19 13.59
CA GLY A 67 0.11 2.22 13.02
C GLY A 67 0.37 2.09 11.51
N ALA A 68 -0.38 1.25 10.79
CA ALA A 68 -0.29 1.21 9.34
C ALA A 68 -1.02 2.38 8.67
N THR A 69 -0.48 2.83 7.55
CA THR A 69 -1.09 3.84 6.70
C THR A 69 -1.65 3.18 5.45
N TYR A 70 -2.87 3.54 5.06
CA TYR A 70 -3.49 3.04 3.84
C TYR A 70 -3.36 4.07 2.73
N LEU A 71 -2.88 3.62 1.58
CA LEU A 71 -2.78 4.42 0.37
C LEU A 71 -3.75 3.87 -0.66
N VAL A 72 -4.53 4.75 -1.28
CA VAL A 72 -5.41 4.37 -2.39
C VAL A 72 -4.86 4.93 -3.68
N PHE A 73 -4.69 4.05 -4.66
CA PHE A 73 -4.23 4.39 -5.99
C PHE A 73 -5.40 4.59 -6.95
N PRO A 74 -5.27 5.47 -7.95
CA PRO A 74 -6.31 5.63 -8.97
C PRO A 74 -6.40 4.40 -9.89
N LYS A 75 -5.30 3.66 -10.08
CA LYS A 75 -5.25 2.42 -10.88
C LYS A 75 -4.93 1.19 -10.03
N SER A 76 -5.19 0.01 -10.60
CA SER A 76 -4.98 -1.28 -9.94
C SER A 76 -3.50 -1.60 -9.74
N LEU A 77 -3.18 -2.07 -8.53
CA LEU A 77 -1.87 -2.52 -8.07
C LEU A 77 -1.63 -4.02 -8.31
N LYS A 78 -2.54 -4.75 -8.97
CA LYS A 78 -2.48 -6.22 -9.12
C LYS A 78 -1.12 -6.74 -9.60
N ARG A 79 -0.44 -6.00 -10.48
CA ARG A 79 0.91 -6.33 -10.99
C ARG A 79 2.05 -6.27 -9.95
N PHE A 80 1.78 -5.72 -8.77
CA PHE A 80 2.68 -5.59 -7.64
C PHE A 80 2.23 -6.43 -6.44
N ALA A 81 1.17 -7.24 -6.57
CA ALA A 81 0.57 -8.01 -5.46
C ALA A 81 1.59 -8.86 -4.70
N ASP A 82 2.49 -9.54 -5.41
CA ASP A 82 3.48 -10.45 -4.84
C ASP A 82 4.83 -9.77 -4.53
N LYS A 83 4.86 -8.43 -4.50
CA LYS A 83 6.10 -7.65 -4.32
C LYS A 83 6.03 -6.79 -3.07
N ARG A 84 7.15 -6.76 -2.34
CA ARG A 84 7.37 -5.78 -1.27
C ARG A 84 7.74 -4.44 -1.90
N VAL A 85 6.93 -3.42 -1.66
CA VAL A 85 7.19 -2.07 -2.16
C VAL A 85 8.12 -1.36 -1.19
N VAL A 86 9.28 -0.89 -1.67
CA VAL A 86 10.33 -0.29 -0.86
C VAL A 86 10.65 1.14 -1.30
N GLY A 87 11.20 1.92 -0.38
CA GLY A 87 11.52 3.33 -0.61
C GLY A 87 10.26 4.17 -0.77
N VAL A 88 9.29 3.99 0.14
CA VAL A 88 8.07 4.81 0.19
C VAL A 88 8.50 6.26 0.44
N ASN A 89 8.22 7.12 -0.54
CA ASN A 89 8.50 8.55 -0.43
C ASN A 89 7.19 9.29 -0.19
N TRP A 90 7.03 9.78 1.04
CA TRP A 90 5.84 10.50 1.49
C TRP A 90 5.62 11.83 0.77
N ALA A 91 6.65 12.42 0.16
CA ALA A 91 6.52 13.66 -0.61
C ALA A 91 5.70 13.53 -1.90
N HIS A 92 5.45 12.30 -2.38
CA HIS A 92 4.67 12.06 -3.60
C HIS A 92 3.22 11.63 -3.33
N ILE A 93 2.77 11.72 -2.07
CA ILE A 93 1.45 11.30 -1.63
C ILE A 93 0.62 12.57 -1.40
N GLY A 94 -0.55 12.64 -2.04
CA GLY A 94 -1.49 13.75 -1.81
C GLY A 94 -2.19 13.58 -0.46
N GLN A 95 -2.39 14.70 0.25
CA GLN A 95 -3.33 14.79 1.37
C GLN A 95 -4.74 15.02 0.85
#